data_AF-A0A3D5MTA3-F1
#
_entry.id   AF-A0A3D5MTA3-F1
#
_cell.length_a   1.000
_cell.length_b   1.000
_cell.length_c   1.000
_cell.angle_alpha   90.00
_cell.angle_beta   90.00
_cell.angle_gamma   90.00
#
_symmetry.space_group_name_H-M   'P 1'
#
loop_
_entity.id
_entity.type
_entity.pdbx_description
1 polymer ?
#
loop_
_entity_poly.entity_id
_entity_poly.type
_entity_poly.pdbx_seq_one_letter_code
_entity_poly.pdbx_strand_id
1 'polypeptide(L)'
;MHVSILERNIKKKRIKIQNVYDFREVVKCEKNKKSNLLTKKDIDLDEKILKYLNDDITYKAKNLDDLLDYFRKIDTFEDNHKKLCGLISHIKILNIDRVEYDRKACVQEDVDEIIDIVENIKSYISSRASEDEKLRIQNIEKELDKEYLYAKDIELLKKMISFENKEIDQEYDSCEKVNTVSINIKDNISSTYIPVETGSIEYHYHLDNNIPRLKRLIKNLHKYIVEEDYDKSIYRINQSEALNDSINIAVAVYDNKEYKAISGSNEVLDYCASPHIDKARFESNKVNKRGKLGIGYNRVNDSEKKIFERIHKLIEEKKIKDNGELVLYSKWEPCPSCYYVIHQFCEIHPNVDVKVKYINTYG
;
A
#
# COMPACT_ATOMS: atom_id res chain seq x y z
N MET A 1 29.23 8.07 -4.72
CA MET A 1 29.26 9.23 -5.63
C MET A 1 28.55 10.39 -4.96
N HIS A 2 29.27 11.50 -4.74
CA HIS A 2 28.77 12.71 -4.09
C HIS A 2 27.63 13.35 -4.89
N VAL A 3 26.39 13.14 -4.45
CA VAL A 3 25.27 14.02 -4.81
C VAL A 3 25.46 15.29 -3.98
N SER A 4 25.84 16.37 -4.66
CA SER A 4 26.08 17.65 -4.02
C SER A 4 24.81 18.17 -3.36
N ILE A 5 25.00 18.81 -2.22
CA ILE A 5 23.98 19.49 -1.39
C ILE A 5 23.25 20.63 -2.16
N LEU A 6 23.57 20.83 -3.44
CA LEU A 6 22.96 21.81 -4.33
C LEU A 6 21.64 21.39 -5.01
N GLU A 7 21.22 20.12 -4.92
CA GLU A 7 19.94 19.68 -5.53
C GLU A 7 18.70 20.03 -4.69
N ARG A 8 18.86 20.53 -3.46
CA ARG A 8 17.74 20.70 -2.53
C ARG A 8 16.95 22.01 -2.64
N ASN A 9 17.28 22.98 -3.50
CA ASN A 9 16.56 24.27 -3.50
C ASN A 9 16.47 25.03 -4.84
N ILE A 10 16.35 24.34 -5.98
CA ILE A 10 15.91 24.99 -7.22
C ILE A 10 14.46 24.59 -7.48
N LYS A 11 13.51 25.51 -7.21
CA LYS A 11 12.17 25.44 -7.84
C LYS A 11 12.41 25.49 -9.35
N LYS A 12 12.59 24.33 -10.01
CA LYS A 12 12.70 24.23 -11.46
C LYS A 12 11.50 24.97 -12.04
N LYS A 13 11.75 26.02 -12.84
CA LYS A 13 10.72 26.84 -13.49
C LYS A 13 9.87 25.90 -14.33
N ARG A 14 8.65 25.60 -13.87
CA ARG A 14 7.72 24.69 -14.56
C ARG A 14 7.26 25.33 -15.85
N ILE A 15 7.12 24.50 -16.88
CA ILE A 15 6.52 24.88 -18.14
C ILE A 15 5.02 25.04 -17.91
N LYS A 16 4.43 26.10 -18.45
CA LYS A 16 2.99 26.33 -18.47
C LYS A 16 2.51 26.18 -19.90
N ILE A 17 1.51 25.35 -20.12
CA ILE A 17 0.95 25.08 -21.43
C ILE A 17 -0.57 25.18 -21.28
N GLN A 18 -1.17 26.12 -21.98
CA GLN A 18 -2.62 26.30 -21.98
C GLN A 18 -3.22 25.88 -23.32
N ASN A 19 -2.53 26.22 -24.41
CA ASN A 19 -3.03 25.99 -25.76
C ASN A 19 -1.98 25.33 -26.67
N VAL A 20 -2.40 25.07 -27.90
CA VAL A 20 -1.58 24.45 -28.95
C VAL A 20 -0.34 25.28 -29.28
N TYR A 21 -0.43 26.61 -29.19
CA TYR A 21 0.69 27.49 -29.47
C TYR A 21 1.79 27.34 -28.42
N ASP A 22 1.43 27.39 -27.13
CA ASP A 22 2.36 27.16 -26.02
C ASP A 22 3.05 25.81 -26.14
N PHE A 23 2.28 24.77 -26.47
CA PHE A 23 2.79 23.42 -26.68
C PHE A 23 3.83 23.38 -27.82
N ARG A 24 3.51 23.98 -28.98
CA ARG A 24 4.41 24.04 -30.13
C ARG A 24 5.69 24.82 -29.82
N GLU A 25 5.61 25.91 -29.07
CA GLU A 25 6.79 26.68 -28.65
C GLU A 25 7.70 25.87 -27.71
N VAL A 26 7.12 25.16 -26.75
CA VAL A 26 7.87 24.27 -25.85
C VAL A 26 8.57 23.16 -26.64
N VAL A 27 7.85 22.53 -27.55
CA VAL A 27 8.37 21.49 -28.44
C VAL A 27 9.52 22.01 -29.31
N LYS A 28 9.42 23.23 -29.88
CA LYS A 28 10.53 23.87 -30.61
C LYS A 28 11.73 24.18 -29.70
N CYS A 29 11.50 24.72 -28.51
CA CYS A 29 12.57 25.04 -27.57
C CYS A 29 13.32 23.80 -27.09
N GLU A 30 12.64 22.66 -26.88
CA GLU A 30 13.29 21.41 -26.52
C GLU A 30 14.05 20.76 -27.70
N LYS A 31 13.51 20.85 -28.93
CA LYS A 31 14.21 20.43 -30.16
C LYS A 31 15.55 21.16 -30.35
N ASN A 32 15.58 22.46 -30.08
CA ASN A 32 16.78 23.25 -30.22
C ASN A 32 17.84 22.92 -29.15
N LYS A 33 17.47 22.25 -28.04
CA LYS A 33 18.37 21.84 -26.95
C LYS A 33 18.89 20.40 -27.11
N LYS A 34 18.11 19.51 -27.73
CA LYS A 34 18.50 18.12 -28.01
C LYS A 34 18.78 17.99 -29.52
N SER A 35 20.04 18.09 -29.93
CA SER A 35 20.44 17.90 -31.34
C SER A 35 19.89 16.58 -31.89
N ASN A 36 18.96 16.67 -32.83
CA ASN A 36 18.39 15.59 -33.65
C ASN A 36 18.06 14.27 -32.94
N LEU A 37 16.83 14.13 -32.46
CA LEU A 37 16.07 12.87 -32.49
C LEU A 37 14.61 13.15 -32.13
N LEU A 38 13.76 13.33 -33.15
CA LEU A 38 12.33 13.06 -33.04
C LEU A 38 12.02 11.89 -33.94
N THR A 39 11.45 10.86 -33.35
CA THR A 39 10.98 9.69 -34.09
C THR A 39 9.55 9.95 -34.57
N LYS A 40 9.08 9.20 -35.57
CA LYS A 40 7.68 9.23 -36.05
C LYS A 40 6.62 9.16 -34.93
N LYS A 41 6.95 8.59 -33.77
CA LYS A 41 6.11 8.52 -32.56
C LYS A 41 5.77 9.88 -31.95
N ASP A 42 6.61 10.89 -32.17
CA ASP A 42 6.44 12.22 -31.58
C ASP A 42 5.44 13.09 -32.36
N ILE A 43 5.15 12.74 -33.62
CA ILE A 43 4.18 13.42 -34.50
C ILE A 43 2.76 12.86 -34.30
N ASP A 44 2.62 11.54 -34.10
CA ASP A 44 1.33 10.89 -33.79
C ASP A 44 0.77 11.31 -32.41
N LEU A 45 1.64 11.87 -31.57
CA LEU A 45 1.28 12.45 -30.28
C LEU A 45 0.56 13.80 -30.45
N ASP A 46 0.81 14.56 -31.53
CA ASP A 46 0.22 15.88 -31.73
C ASP A 46 -1.31 15.81 -31.75
N GLU A 47 -1.94 14.89 -32.50
CA GLU A 47 -3.41 14.84 -32.61
C GLU A 47 -4.11 14.38 -31.32
N LYS A 48 -3.52 13.41 -30.60
CA LYS A 48 -4.09 12.92 -29.33
C LYS A 48 -3.90 13.88 -28.16
N ILE A 49 -2.87 14.74 -28.20
CA ILE A 49 -2.65 15.78 -27.19
C ILE A 49 -3.61 16.95 -27.38
N LEU A 50 -3.93 17.31 -28.63
CA LEU A 50 -4.82 18.42 -28.94
C LEU A 50 -6.18 18.31 -28.24
N LYS A 51 -6.71 17.09 -28.03
CA LYS A 51 -7.98 16.88 -27.32
C LYS A 51 -7.93 17.29 -25.84
N TYR A 52 -6.74 17.37 -25.24
CA TYR A 52 -6.55 17.77 -23.85
C TYR A 52 -6.23 19.25 -23.69
N LEU A 53 -5.72 19.90 -24.74
CA LEU A 53 -5.43 21.33 -24.70
C LEU A 53 -6.74 22.09 -24.81
N ASN A 54 -7.20 22.59 -23.66
CA ASN A 54 -8.35 23.46 -23.53
C ASN A 54 -7.86 24.81 -23.01
N ASP A 55 -8.34 25.90 -23.61
CA ASP A 55 -8.01 27.27 -23.19
C ASP A 55 -8.37 27.55 -21.73
N ASP A 56 -9.24 26.75 -21.10
CA ASP A 56 -9.60 26.90 -19.69
C ASP A 56 -8.59 26.26 -18.71
N ILE A 57 -7.68 25.39 -19.18
CA ILE A 57 -6.79 24.60 -18.33
C ILE A 57 -5.34 24.97 -18.57
N THR A 58 -4.63 25.38 -17.51
CA THR A 58 -3.17 25.58 -17.57
C THR A 58 -2.42 24.39 -16.99
N TYR A 59 -1.81 23.59 -17.86
CA TYR A 59 -0.97 22.46 -17.48
C TYR A 59 0.39 22.93 -16.97
N LYS A 60 0.83 22.41 -15.82
CA LYS A 60 2.13 22.72 -15.21
C LYS A 60 3.04 21.49 -15.18
N ALA A 61 4.02 21.41 -16.08
CA ALA A 61 4.93 20.28 -16.22
C ALA A 61 6.41 20.67 -16.00
N LYS A 62 7.25 19.69 -15.68
CA LYS A 62 8.71 19.89 -15.52
C LYS A 62 9.42 20.02 -16.87
N ASN A 63 8.99 19.26 -17.86
CA ASN A 63 9.50 19.20 -19.23
C ASN A 63 8.41 18.61 -20.15
N LEU A 64 8.67 18.49 -21.45
CA LEU A 64 7.74 17.87 -22.38
C LEU A 64 7.43 16.42 -21.99
N ASP A 65 8.44 15.62 -21.66
CA ASP A 65 8.26 14.20 -21.29
C ASP A 65 7.26 14.00 -20.12
N ASP A 66 7.33 14.86 -19.10
CA ASP A 66 6.44 14.91 -17.93
C ASP A 66 4.99 15.26 -18.32
N LEU A 67 4.80 16.18 -19.27
CA LEU A 67 3.49 16.52 -19.82
C LEU A 67 2.90 15.35 -20.63
N LEU A 68 3.73 14.72 -21.46
CA LEU A 68 3.31 13.59 -22.31
C LEU A 68 2.93 12.38 -21.47
N ASP A 69 3.72 12.08 -20.44
CA ASP A 69 3.39 11.05 -19.46
C ASP A 69 2.06 11.35 -18.74
N TYR A 70 1.84 12.60 -18.36
CA TYR A 70 0.59 13.03 -17.75
C TYR A 70 -0.63 12.78 -18.66
N PHE A 71 -0.59 13.17 -19.93
CA PHE A 71 -1.71 12.90 -20.85
C PHE A 71 -1.94 11.41 -21.07
N ARG A 72 -0.86 10.61 -21.20
CA ARG A 72 -0.98 9.14 -21.29
C ARG A 72 -1.62 8.54 -20.05
N LYS A 73 -1.35 9.10 -18.86
CA LYS A 73 -1.97 8.68 -17.61
C LYS A 73 -3.47 8.99 -17.58
N ILE A 74 -3.90 10.13 -18.15
CA ILE A 74 -5.35 10.42 -18.29
C ILE A 74 -6.03 9.34 -19.14
N ASP A 75 -5.53 9.10 -20.35
CA ASP A 75 -6.04 8.04 -21.23
C ASP A 75 -6.10 6.68 -20.51
N THR A 76 -5.00 6.30 -19.86
CA THR A 76 -4.89 5.05 -19.12
C THR A 76 -5.92 4.95 -17.99
N PHE A 77 -6.17 6.05 -17.29
CA PHE A 77 -7.13 6.10 -16.21
C PHE A 77 -8.56 5.94 -16.74
N GLU A 78 -8.94 6.69 -17.77
CA GLU A 78 -10.26 6.62 -18.41
C GLU A 78 -10.56 5.22 -18.96
N ASP A 79 -9.58 4.61 -19.63
CA ASP A 79 -9.72 3.25 -20.18
C ASP A 79 -9.90 2.20 -19.07
N ASN A 80 -9.12 2.31 -17.99
CA ASN A 80 -9.25 1.41 -16.85
C ASN A 80 -10.58 1.63 -16.11
N HIS A 81 -11.02 2.87 -15.98
CA HIS A 81 -12.31 3.22 -15.41
C HIS A 81 -13.45 2.54 -16.19
N LYS A 82 -13.48 2.68 -17.52
CA LYS A 82 -14.47 2.04 -18.39
C LYS A 82 -14.45 0.51 -18.26
N LYS A 83 -13.26 -0.10 -18.24
CA LYS A 83 -13.11 -1.55 -18.04
C LYS A 83 -13.68 -2.00 -16.72
N LEU A 84 -13.37 -1.31 -15.62
CA LEU A 84 -13.90 -1.63 -14.31
C LEU A 84 -15.43 -1.49 -14.27
N CYS A 85 -15.98 -0.41 -14.82
CA CYS A 85 -17.43 -0.21 -14.92
C CYS A 85 -18.09 -1.35 -15.71
N GLY A 86 -17.48 -1.80 -16.81
CA GLY A 86 -17.94 -2.97 -17.56
C GLY A 86 -18.01 -4.23 -16.70
N LEU A 87 -16.99 -4.49 -15.87
CA LEU A 87 -16.95 -5.65 -14.98
C LEU A 87 -18.07 -5.65 -13.94
N ILE A 88 -18.45 -4.48 -13.40
CA ILE A 88 -19.47 -4.38 -12.34
C ILE A 88 -20.87 -4.01 -12.86
N SER A 89 -21.05 -3.85 -14.18
CA SER A 89 -22.30 -3.37 -14.79
C SER A 89 -23.52 -4.27 -14.57
N HIS A 90 -23.32 -5.55 -14.25
CA HIS A 90 -24.39 -6.51 -13.97
C HIS A 90 -24.90 -6.45 -12.53
N ILE A 91 -24.20 -5.74 -11.66
CA ILE A 91 -24.48 -5.64 -10.23
C ILE A 91 -25.44 -4.49 -10.00
N LYS A 92 -26.56 -4.73 -9.33
CA LYS A 92 -27.49 -3.68 -8.91
C LYS A 92 -27.15 -3.14 -7.53
N ILE A 93 -26.82 -4.03 -6.60
CA ILE A 93 -26.49 -3.67 -5.21
C ILE A 93 -25.15 -4.29 -4.85
N LEU A 94 -24.24 -3.49 -4.32
CA LEU A 94 -22.98 -3.94 -3.74
C LEU A 94 -22.96 -3.66 -2.24
N ASN A 95 -22.88 -4.72 -1.45
CA ASN A 95 -22.65 -4.70 -0.02
C ASN A 95 -21.15 -4.73 0.24
N ILE A 96 -20.63 -3.77 1.01
CA ILE A 96 -19.22 -3.72 1.42
C ILE A 96 -19.14 -3.85 2.93
N ASP A 97 -18.64 -4.99 3.40
CA ASP A 97 -18.48 -5.33 4.80
C ASP A 97 -17.09 -4.94 5.29
N ARG A 98 -17.02 -4.37 6.50
CA ARG A 98 -15.76 -4.02 7.15
C ARG A 98 -15.84 -4.31 8.65
N VAL A 99 -14.92 -5.13 9.14
CA VAL A 99 -14.76 -5.35 10.59
C VAL A 99 -14.16 -4.11 11.24
N GLU A 100 -14.82 -3.57 12.26
CA GLU A 100 -14.36 -2.44 13.07
C GLU A 100 -13.95 -2.90 14.48
N TYR A 101 -12.65 -3.13 14.68
CA TYR A 101 -12.11 -3.45 16.01
C TYR A 101 -12.06 -2.20 16.92
N ASP A 102 -12.44 -2.41 18.19
CA ASP A 102 -12.86 -1.42 19.20
C ASP A 102 -12.13 -0.05 19.23
N ARG A 103 -12.95 1.00 19.23
CA ARG A 103 -12.63 2.40 19.57
C ARG A 103 -12.66 2.66 21.09
N LYS A 104 -12.44 1.63 21.92
CA LYS A 104 -12.48 1.78 23.38
C LYS A 104 -11.17 2.40 23.88
N ALA A 105 -11.29 3.51 24.61
CA ALA A 105 -10.16 4.10 25.31
C ALA A 105 -9.57 3.07 26.29
N CYS A 106 -8.33 2.68 26.06
CA CYS A 106 -7.59 1.82 26.98
C CYS A 106 -6.79 2.68 27.95
N VAL A 107 -6.75 2.26 29.21
CA VAL A 107 -5.82 2.78 30.20
C VAL A 107 -4.40 2.43 29.75
N GLN A 108 -3.45 3.34 29.95
CA GLN A 108 -2.04 3.10 29.65
C GLN A 108 -1.52 1.98 30.55
N GLU A 109 -0.94 0.95 29.94
CA GLU A 109 -0.23 -0.11 30.66
C GLU A 109 1.11 0.41 31.20
N ASP A 110 1.57 -0.17 32.30
CA ASP A 110 2.92 0.06 32.83
C ASP A 110 3.94 -0.69 31.95
N VAL A 111 4.89 0.05 31.38
CA VAL A 111 5.76 -0.44 30.31
C VAL A 111 7.19 0.08 30.43
N ASP A 112 7.57 0.65 31.56
CA ASP A 112 8.87 1.30 31.74
C ASP A 112 10.02 0.29 31.56
N GLU A 113 9.92 -0.88 32.19
CA GLU A 113 10.90 -1.97 32.02
C GLU A 113 11.01 -2.45 30.56
N ILE A 114 9.89 -2.48 29.83
CA ILE A 114 9.87 -2.91 28.43
C ILE A 114 10.56 -1.87 27.53
N ILE A 115 10.39 -0.58 27.82
CA ILE A 115 11.04 0.49 27.08
C ILE A 115 12.56 0.36 27.20
N ASP A 116 13.08 0.18 28.41
CA ASP A 116 14.52 0.04 28.64
C ASP A 116 15.11 -1.16 27.89
N ILE A 117 14.41 -2.32 27.92
CA ILE A 117 14.78 -3.51 27.17
C ILE A 117 14.83 -3.21 25.66
N VAL A 118 13.79 -2.55 25.13
CA VAL A 118 13.65 -2.24 23.71
C VAL A 118 14.75 -1.30 23.25
N GLU A 119 15.04 -0.23 23.99
CA GLU A 119 16.09 0.73 23.64
C GLU A 119 17.46 0.07 23.62
N ASN A 120 17.72 -0.79 24.60
CA ASN A 120 18.98 -1.50 24.72
C ASN A 120 19.19 -2.45 23.52
N ILE A 121 18.26 -3.38 23.28
CA ILE A 121 18.41 -4.34 22.18
C ILE A 121 18.46 -3.65 20.80
N LYS A 122 17.63 -2.63 20.60
CA LYS A 122 17.55 -1.90 19.34
C LYS A 122 18.91 -1.36 18.92
N SER A 123 19.68 -0.81 19.86
CA SER A 123 20.99 -0.20 19.62
C SER A 123 22.02 -1.20 19.07
N TYR A 124 21.88 -2.49 19.39
CA TYR A 124 22.82 -3.53 18.99
C TYR A 124 22.45 -4.22 17.69
N ILE A 125 21.16 -4.48 17.46
CA ILE A 125 20.72 -5.34 16.36
C ILE A 125 20.27 -4.56 15.12
N SER A 126 19.96 -3.26 15.26
CA SER A 126 19.21 -2.53 14.24
C SER A 126 20.09 -1.63 13.38
N SER A 127 19.84 -1.63 12.07
CA SER A 127 20.51 -0.73 11.14
C SER A 127 19.66 -0.47 9.89
N ARG A 128 20.04 0.56 9.11
CA ARG A 128 19.37 0.86 7.84
C ARG A 128 19.70 -0.19 6.78
N ALA A 129 18.69 -0.54 5.98
CA ALA A 129 18.85 -1.40 4.82
C ALA A 129 19.63 -0.70 3.70
N SER A 130 20.47 -1.46 2.99
CA SER A 130 21.15 -1.06 1.76
C SER A 130 20.16 -0.95 0.57
N GLU A 131 20.61 -0.42 -0.57
CA GLU A 131 19.73 -0.31 -1.75
C GLU A 131 19.30 -1.68 -2.32
N ASP A 132 20.17 -2.68 -2.31
CA ASP A 132 19.84 -4.03 -2.77
C ASP A 132 18.82 -4.70 -1.82
N GLU A 133 18.97 -4.47 -0.51
CA GLU A 133 18.04 -4.97 0.50
C GLU A 133 16.66 -4.29 0.39
N LYS A 134 16.64 -2.99 0.06
CA LYS A 134 15.40 -2.26 -0.26
C LYS A 134 14.71 -2.83 -1.49
N LEU A 135 15.47 -3.11 -2.54
CA LEU A 135 14.94 -3.65 -3.80
C LEU A 135 14.23 -4.99 -3.56
N ARG A 136 14.76 -5.82 -2.65
CA ARG A 136 14.12 -7.09 -2.27
C ARG A 136 12.70 -6.89 -1.73
N ILE A 137 12.51 -6.00 -0.76
CA ILE A 137 11.18 -5.71 -0.20
C ILE A 137 10.26 -5.12 -1.29
N GLN A 138 10.78 -4.21 -2.11
CA GLN A 138 9.99 -3.61 -3.21
C GLN A 138 9.55 -4.64 -4.26
N ASN A 139 10.36 -5.66 -4.54
CA ASN A 139 9.98 -6.73 -5.47
C ASN A 139 8.84 -7.57 -4.90
N ILE A 140 8.85 -7.86 -3.59
CA ILE A 140 7.76 -8.56 -2.92
C ILE A 140 6.47 -7.73 -2.97
N GLU A 141 6.55 -6.41 -2.74
CA GLU A 141 5.38 -5.53 -2.91
C GLU A 141 4.80 -5.60 -4.32
N LYS A 142 5.66 -5.61 -5.35
CA LYS A 142 5.25 -5.76 -6.75
C LYS A 142 4.64 -7.13 -7.05
N GLU A 143 5.04 -8.18 -6.35
CA GLU A 143 4.44 -9.51 -6.47
C GLU A 143 3.04 -9.53 -5.84
N LEU A 144 2.89 -8.97 -4.64
CA LEU A 144 1.59 -8.83 -3.97
C LEU A 144 0.62 -7.98 -4.79
N ASP A 145 1.11 -6.88 -5.37
CA ASP A 145 0.32 -6.01 -6.26
C ASP A 145 -0.27 -6.75 -7.46
N LYS A 146 0.34 -7.86 -7.88
CA LYS A 146 -0.22 -8.65 -8.98
C LYS A 146 -1.41 -9.48 -8.53
N GLU A 147 -1.42 -10.00 -7.30
CA GLU A 147 -2.35 -11.07 -6.92
C GLU A 147 -3.43 -10.67 -5.92
N TYR A 148 -3.24 -9.59 -5.17
CA TYR A 148 -4.13 -9.20 -4.08
C TYR A 148 -4.72 -7.80 -4.27
N LEU A 149 -5.89 -7.57 -3.67
CA LEU A 149 -6.44 -6.23 -3.48
C LEU A 149 -6.03 -5.67 -2.12
N TYR A 150 -5.99 -4.34 -2.06
CA TYR A 150 -5.83 -3.60 -0.82
C TYR A 150 -7.15 -2.97 -0.40
N ALA A 151 -7.34 -2.71 0.89
CA ALA A 151 -8.53 -2.02 1.38
C ALA A 151 -8.77 -0.66 0.68
N LYS A 152 -7.71 0.11 0.40
CA LYS A 152 -7.73 1.38 -0.37
C LYS A 152 -8.16 1.23 -1.83
N ASP A 153 -8.03 0.04 -2.40
CA ASP A 153 -8.51 -0.26 -3.74
C ASP A 153 -10.04 -0.39 -3.68
N ILE A 154 -10.56 -1.11 -2.69
CA ILE A 154 -12.01 -1.21 -2.42
C ILE A 154 -12.59 0.15 -2.00
N GLU A 155 -11.86 0.98 -1.25
CA GLU A 155 -12.28 2.36 -0.97
C GLU A 155 -12.38 3.23 -2.23
N LEU A 156 -11.50 3.02 -3.20
CA LEU A 156 -11.60 3.71 -4.49
C LEU A 156 -12.86 3.25 -5.22
N LEU A 157 -13.10 1.94 -5.29
CA LEU A 157 -14.32 1.38 -5.88
C LEU A 157 -15.57 1.97 -5.22
N LYS A 158 -15.64 1.93 -3.88
CA LYS A 158 -16.72 2.50 -3.08
C LYS A 158 -16.99 3.96 -3.44
N LYS A 159 -15.95 4.80 -3.50
CA LYS A 159 -16.08 6.22 -3.89
C LYS A 159 -16.64 6.38 -5.30
N MET A 160 -16.23 5.54 -6.24
CA MET A 160 -16.72 5.59 -7.63
C MET A 160 -18.22 5.33 -7.70
N ILE A 161 -18.68 4.24 -7.07
CA ILE A 161 -20.08 3.81 -7.16
C ILE A 161 -21.02 4.63 -6.27
N SER A 162 -20.52 5.22 -5.18
CA SER A 162 -21.36 5.96 -4.24
C SER A 162 -21.51 7.44 -4.57
N PHE A 163 -20.67 8.01 -5.44
CA PHE A 163 -20.55 9.46 -5.61
C PHE A 163 -21.88 10.15 -5.96
N GLU A 164 -22.69 9.52 -6.81
CA GLU A 164 -23.95 10.10 -7.26
C GLU A 164 -25.18 9.55 -6.51
N ASN A 165 -24.97 8.75 -5.47
CA ASN A 165 -26.04 8.22 -4.64
C ASN A 165 -26.33 9.19 -3.50
N LYS A 166 -27.59 9.61 -3.41
CA LYS A 166 -28.03 10.56 -2.37
C LYS A 166 -28.19 9.89 -1.00
N GLU A 167 -28.43 8.58 -0.99
CA GLU A 167 -28.62 7.77 0.21
C GLU A 167 -27.72 6.53 0.10
N ILE A 168 -26.94 6.29 1.15
CA ILE A 168 -26.10 5.11 1.31
C ILE A 168 -26.61 4.43 2.58
N ASP A 169 -27.10 3.21 2.45
CA ASP A 169 -27.58 2.44 3.60
C ASP A 169 -26.38 1.87 4.34
N GLN A 170 -26.37 2.04 5.66
CA GLN A 170 -25.32 1.55 6.54
C GLN A 170 -25.93 0.80 7.72
N GLU A 171 -25.45 -0.41 7.94
CA GLU A 171 -25.85 -1.26 9.06
C GLU A 171 -24.60 -1.66 9.85
N TYR A 172 -24.74 -1.71 11.18
CA TYR A 172 -23.66 -2.15 12.06
C TYR A 172 -24.13 -3.33 12.90
N ASP A 173 -23.49 -4.48 12.69
CA ASP A 173 -23.65 -5.64 13.56
C ASP A 173 -22.74 -5.47 14.78
N SER A 174 -23.35 -5.26 15.95
CA SER A 174 -22.62 -5.10 17.21
C SER A 174 -22.00 -6.40 17.76
N CYS A 175 -22.54 -7.55 17.38
CA CYS A 175 -22.05 -8.86 17.79
C CYS A 175 -20.79 -9.22 17.00
N GLU A 176 -20.85 -9.09 15.67
CA GLU A 176 -19.73 -9.39 14.77
C GLU A 176 -18.76 -8.21 14.61
N LYS A 177 -19.15 -7.02 15.06
CA LYS A 177 -18.44 -5.75 14.89
C LYS A 177 -18.22 -5.42 13.42
N VAL A 178 -19.16 -5.78 12.56
CA VAL A 178 -19.10 -5.56 11.11
C VAL A 178 -19.96 -4.37 10.75
N ASN A 179 -19.38 -3.41 10.03
CA ASN A 179 -20.11 -2.32 9.39
C ASN A 179 -20.31 -2.66 7.91
N THR A 180 -21.56 -2.79 7.49
CA THR A 180 -21.97 -3.05 6.11
C THR A 180 -22.45 -1.77 5.46
N VAL A 181 -21.97 -1.51 4.26
CA VAL A 181 -22.40 -0.38 3.44
C VAL A 181 -23.03 -0.91 2.16
N SER A 182 -24.33 -0.66 1.97
CA SER A 182 -25.07 -1.09 0.79
C SER A 182 -25.20 0.05 -0.21
N ILE A 183 -24.83 -0.23 -1.46
CA ILE A 183 -24.74 0.79 -2.50
C ILE A 183 -25.46 0.31 -3.75
N ASN A 184 -26.46 1.08 -4.19
CA ASN A 184 -27.09 0.89 -5.50
C ASN A 184 -26.12 1.34 -6.61
N ILE A 185 -25.70 0.43 -7.46
CA ILE A 185 -24.84 0.75 -8.60
C ILE A 185 -25.72 1.26 -9.74
N LYS A 186 -25.38 2.45 -10.25
CA LYS A 186 -26.05 3.03 -11.42
C LYS A 186 -25.53 2.41 -12.71
N ASP A 187 -26.39 2.38 -13.72
CA ASP A 187 -26.04 1.90 -15.07
C ASP A 187 -24.87 2.68 -15.70
N ASN A 188 -24.71 3.96 -15.34
CA ASN A 188 -23.61 4.80 -15.81
C ASN A 188 -22.90 5.46 -14.63
N ILE A 189 -21.67 5.03 -14.36
CA ILE A 189 -20.81 5.60 -13.32
C ILE A 189 -19.98 6.72 -13.97
N SER A 190 -20.21 7.96 -13.55
CA SER A 190 -19.45 9.12 -14.01
C SER A 190 -18.05 9.18 -13.40
N SER A 191 -17.08 9.77 -14.10
CA SER A 191 -15.74 10.09 -13.56
C SER A 191 -15.72 11.38 -12.70
N THR A 192 -16.87 12.04 -12.52
CA THR A 192 -16.99 13.31 -11.77
C THR A 192 -16.76 13.17 -10.26
N TYR A 193 -16.54 11.95 -9.74
CA TYR A 193 -16.15 11.73 -8.35
C TYR A 193 -14.75 12.25 -8.00
N ILE A 194 -13.98 12.69 -9.00
CA ILE A 194 -12.66 13.30 -8.83
C ILE A 194 -12.87 14.81 -8.62
N PRO A 195 -12.70 15.34 -7.40
CA PRO A 195 -13.01 16.75 -7.12
C PRO A 195 -11.92 17.72 -7.60
N VAL A 196 -10.77 17.22 -8.05
CA VAL A 196 -9.62 18.02 -8.43
C VAL A 196 -9.63 18.31 -9.92
N GLU A 197 -9.31 19.55 -10.30
CA GLU A 197 -9.33 20.00 -11.69
C GLU A 197 -8.25 19.30 -12.53
N THR A 198 -8.62 18.88 -13.73
CA THR A 198 -7.67 18.36 -14.72
C THR A 198 -6.59 19.40 -15.00
N GLY A 199 -5.33 18.97 -15.04
CA GLY A 199 -4.16 19.81 -15.29
C GLY A 199 -3.50 20.36 -14.01
N SER A 200 -4.17 20.22 -12.87
CA SER A 200 -3.59 20.51 -11.55
C SER A 200 -2.54 19.48 -11.13
N ILE A 201 -1.71 19.86 -10.15
CA ILE A 201 -0.69 18.97 -9.57
C ILE A 201 -1.38 17.85 -8.79
N GLU A 202 -2.49 18.20 -8.15
CA GLU A 202 -3.35 17.34 -7.36
C GLU A 202 -3.98 16.26 -8.24
N TYR A 203 -4.40 16.60 -9.46
CA TYR A 203 -4.89 15.62 -10.43
C TYR A 203 -3.77 14.71 -10.93
N HIS A 204 -2.55 15.22 -11.13
CA HIS A 204 -1.39 14.36 -11.43
C HIS A 204 -1.16 13.33 -10.32
N TYR A 205 -1.17 13.75 -9.06
CA TYR A 205 -1.08 12.83 -7.91
C TYR A 205 -2.25 11.87 -7.83
N HIS A 206 -3.46 12.30 -8.20
CA HIS A 206 -4.62 11.41 -8.28
C HIS A 206 -4.37 10.28 -9.28
N LEU A 207 -3.91 10.59 -10.49
CA LEU A 207 -3.61 9.60 -11.53
C LEU A 207 -2.53 8.62 -11.06
N ASP A 208 -1.41 9.13 -10.54
CA ASP A 208 -0.30 8.31 -10.06
C ASP A 208 -0.72 7.30 -9.00
N ASN A 209 -1.57 7.76 -8.06
CA ASN A 209 -2.02 6.94 -6.95
C ASN A 209 -3.11 5.93 -7.32
N ASN A 210 -3.98 6.26 -8.28
CA ASN A 210 -5.20 5.48 -8.55
C ASN A 210 -5.12 4.61 -9.81
N ILE A 211 -4.25 4.92 -10.79
CA ILE A 211 -4.02 4.02 -11.94
C ILE A 211 -3.59 2.62 -11.47
N PRO A 212 -2.63 2.45 -10.53
CA PRO A 212 -2.29 1.13 -10.02
C PRO A 212 -3.46 0.44 -9.32
N ARG A 213 -4.29 1.19 -8.58
CA ARG A 213 -5.45 0.65 -7.87
C ARG A 213 -6.51 0.13 -8.83
N LEU A 214 -6.84 0.91 -9.87
CA LEU A 214 -7.77 0.47 -10.91
C LEU A 214 -7.27 -0.79 -11.61
N LYS A 215 -5.97 -0.84 -11.95
CA LYS A 215 -5.38 -2.05 -12.55
C LYS A 215 -5.51 -3.27 -11.64
N ARG A 216 -5.29 -3.12 -10.33
CA ARG A 216 -5.49 -4.19 -9.34
C ARG A 216 -6.94 -4.60 -9.23
N LEU A 217 -7.88 -3.65 -9.14
CA LEU A 217 -9.32 -3.92 -9.13
C LEU A 217 -9.74 -4.73 -10.35
N ILE A 218 -9.41 -4.26 -11.56
CA ILE A 218 -9.75 -4.95 -12.81
C ILE A 218 -9.21 -6.39 -12.81
N LYS A 219 -7.98 -6.60 -12.33
CA LYS A 219 -7.37 -7.92 -12.33
C LYS A 219 -7.95 -8.85 -11.26
N ASN A 220 -8.15 -8.37 -10.03
CA ASN A 220 -8.33 -9.22 -8.86
C ASN A 220 -9.72 -9.13 -8.20
N LEU A 221 -10.61 -8.22 -8.62
CA LEU A 221 -11.92 -8.04 -7.99
C LEU A 221 -12.75 -9.33 -7.91
N HIS A 222 -12.67 -10.17 -8.93
CA HIS A 222 -13.36 -11.47 -8.98
C HIS A 222 -13.02 -12.41 -7.81
N LYS A 223 -11.87 -12.23 -7.15
CA LYS A 223 -11.46 -13.03 -5.98
C LYS A 223 -12.13 -12.58 -4.68
N TYR A 224 -12.66 -11.36 -4.65
CA TYR A 224 -13.16 -10.69 -3.44
C TYR A 224 -14.66 -10.38 -3.51
N ILE A 225 -15.28 -10.54 -4.68
CA ILE A 225 -16.69 -10.29 -4.89
C ILE A 225 -17.46 -11.61 -4.94
N VAL A 226 -18.52 -11.70 -4.14
CA VAL A 226 -19.34 -12.91 -4.00
C VAL A 226 -20.79 -12.54 -4.29
N GLU A 227 -21.47 -13.38 -5.06
CA GLU A 227 -22.91 -13.26 -5.34
C GLU A 227 -23.71 -13.68 -4.10
N GLU A 228 -24.74 -12.93 -3.71
CA GLU A 228 -25.62 -13.35 -2.61
C GLU A 228 -26.69 -14.34 -3.10
N ASP A 229 -26.85 -15.45 -2.37
CA ASP A 229 -27.62 -16.65 -2.78
C ASP A 229 -29.08 -16.42 -3.20
N TYR A 230 -29.68 -15.26 -2.88
CA TYR A 230 -31.11 -14.99 -3.06
C TYR A 230 -31.44 -14.08 -4.27
N ASP A 231 -30.50 -13.26 -4.74
CA ASP A 231 -30.69 -12.36 -5.88
C ASP A 231 -29.38 -12.21 -6.66
N LYS A 232 -29.40 -12.69 -7.91
CA LYS A 232 -28.24 -12.65 -8.83
C LYS A 232 -27.73 -11.25 -9.20
N SER A 233 -28.36 -10.21 -8.67
CA SER A 233 -27.97 -8.82 -8.86
C SER A 233 -27.44 -8.14 -7.59
N ILE A 234 -27.39 -8.87 -6.46
CA ILE A 234 -26.80 -8.41 -5.20
C ILE A 234 -25.47 -9.13 -4.98
N TYR A 235 -24.43 -8.34 -4.76
CA TYR A 235 -23.08 -8.84 -4.54
C TYR A 235 -22.50 -8.27 -3.26
N ARG A 236 -21.51 -8.97 -2.70
CA ARG A 236 -20.84 -8.60 -1.46
C ARG A 236 -19.33 -8.62 -1.62
N ILE A 237 -18.66 -7.68 -0.95
CA ILE A 237 -17.20 -7.67 -0.75
C ILE A 237 -16.92 -7.56 0.74
N ASN A 238 -16.15 -8.50 1.29
CA ASN A 238 -15.56 -8.36 2.60
C ASN A 238 -14.23 -7.58 2.50
N GLN A 239 -14.27 -6.28 2.79
CA GLN A 239 -13.09 -5.42 2.72
C GLN A 239 -11.99 -5.87 3.67
N SER A 240 -12.35 -6.49 4.81
CA SER A 240 -11.38 -6.96 5.81
C SER A 240 -10.53 -8.15 5.36
N GLU A 241 -10.90 -8.82 4.27
CA GLU A 241 -10.08 -9.87 3.63
C GLU A 241 -9.01 -9.30 2.69
N ALA A 242 -9.16 -8.05 2.24
CA ALA A 242 -8.16 -7.37 1.45
C ALA A 242 -6.94 -6.99 2.30
N LEU A 243 -5.78 -6.83 1.66
CA LEU A 243 -4.56 -6.43 2.35
C LEU A 243 -4.69 -5.00 2.89
N ASN A 244 -4.11 -4.75 4.06
CA ASN A 244 -4.15 -3.41 4.68
C ASN A 244 -3.42 -2.36 3.83
N ASP A 245 -3.87 -1.10 3.91
CA ASP A 245 -3.34 0.01 3.08
C ASP A 245 -1.84 0.24 3.24
N SER A 246 -1.36 0.06 4.47
CA SER A 246 0.02 0.17 4.89
C SER A 246 0.58 -1.21 5.18
N ILE A 247 0.60 -2.11 4.18
CA ILE A 247 1.29 -3.40 4.30
C ILE A 247 2.70 -3.12 4.85
N ASN A 248 2.95 -3.60 6.07
CA ASN A 248 4.30 -3.76 6.57
C ASN A 248 4.72 -5.17 6.19
N ILE A 249 5.72 -5.25 5.31
CA ILE A 249 6.34 -6.50 4.89
C ILE A 249 7.61 -6.67 5.70
N ALA A 250 7.75 -7.86 6.27
CA ALA A 250 9.01 -8.32 6.82
C ALA A 250 9.45 -9.62 6.14
N VAL A 251 10.76 -9.78 6.02
CA VAL A 251 11.41 -10.95 5.42
C VAL A 251 12.59 -11.32 6.29
N ALA A 252 12.64 -12.52 6.85
CA ALA A 252 13.84 -13.03 7.50
C ALA A 252 14.54 -14.04 6.61
N VAL A 253 15.88 -14.01 6.63
CA VAL A 253 16.73 -15.08 6.13
C VAL A 253 17.35 -15.78 7.31
N TYR A 254 17.13 -17.09 7.42
CA TYR A 254 17.70 -17.92 8.47
C TYR A 254 17.83 -19.37 8.00
N ASP A 255 18.95 -20.03 8.34
CA ASP A 255 19.26 -21.41 7.92
C ASP A 255 19.04 -21.65 6.41
N ASN A 256 19.53 -20.70 5.58
CA ASN A 256 19.39 -20.68 4.12
C ASN A 256 17.93 -20.69 3.60
N LYS A 257 16.96 -20.32 4.45
CA LYS A 257 15.54 -20.23 4.11
C LYS A 257 15.03 -18.80 4.27
N GLU A 258 14.01 -18.46 3.50
CA GLU A 258 13.33 -17.17 3.55
C GLU A 258 11.97 -17.32 4.23
N TYR A 259 11.69 -16.43 5.17
CA TYR A 259 10.43 -16.36 5.92
C TYR A 259 9.80 -15.00 5.70
N LYS A 260 8.62 -14.96 5.08
CA LYS A 260 7.93 -13.71 4.73
C LYS A 260 6.69 -13.55 5.58
N ALA A 261 6.35 -12.33 5.97
CA ALA A 261 5.09 -12.04 6.64
C ALA A 261 4.57 -10.65 6.31
N ILE A 262 3.25 -10.52 6.38
CA ILE A 262 2.52 -9.28 6.18
C ILE A 262 1.77 -8.92 7.46
N SER A 263 1.90 -7.68 7.91
CA SER A 263 1.13 -7.19 9.07
C SER A 263 -0.38 -7.20 8.75
N GLY A 264 -1.16 -7.77 9.68
CA GLY A 264 -2.61 -7.75 9.64
C GLY A 264 -3.30 -8.73 8.67
N SER A 265 -2.57 -9.54 7.90
CA SER A 265 -3.16 -10.62 7.08
C SER A 265 -2.49 -11.97 7.37
N ASN A 266 -3.30 -13.02 7.51
CA ASN A 266 -2.83 -14.41 7.70
C ASN A 266 -3.08 -15.29 6.48
N GLU A 267 -3.82 -14.78 5.48
CA GLU A 267 -4.34 -15.56 4.35
C GLU A 267 -3.45 -15.46 3.10
N VAL A 268 -2.25 -14.90 3.22
CA VAL A 268 -1.32 -14.80 2.09
C VAL A 268 -0.56 -16.11 1.95
N LEU A 269 -0.75 -16.78 0.80
CA LEU A 269 -0.12 -18.07 0.50
C LEU A 269 1.41 -17.97 0.61
N ASP A 270 2.03 -18.95 1.27
CA ASP A 270 3.48 -19.05 1.53
C ASP A 270 4.08 -17.99 2.46
N TYR A 271 3.23 -17.27 3.21
CA TYR A 271 3.67 -16.33 4.25
C TYR A 271 3.42 -16.90 5.64
N CYS A 272 4.19 -16.43 6.63
CA CYS A 272 4.01 -16.78 8.02
C CYS A 272 2.71 -16.15 8.52
N ALA A 273 1.85 -16.98 9.13
CA ALA A 273 0.63 -16.56 9.80
C ALA A 273 0.86 -16.45 11.31
N SER A 274 0.04 -15.65 11.98
CA SER A 274 0.05 -15.60 13.44
C SER A 274 -0.46 -16.93 14.01
N PRO A 275 0.19 -17.52 15.02
CA PRO A 275 -0.35 -18.68 15.70
C PRO A 275 -1.68 -18.33 16.40
N HIS A 276 -2.48 -19.36 16.71
CA HIS A 276 -3.61 -19.19 17.62
C HIS A 276 -3.12 -18.64 18.96
N ILE A 277 -3.95 -17.84 19.65
CA ILE A 277 -3.51 -17.12 20.85
C ILE A 277 -2.94 -18.05 21.93
N ASP A 278 -3.53 -19.25 22.08
CA ASP A 278 -3.10 -20.26 23.06
C ASP A 278 -1.79 -20.99 22.67
N LYS A 279 -1.28 -20.74 21.47
CA LYS A 279 -0.05 -21.33 20.92
C LYS A 279 1.04 -20.30 20.70
N ALA A 280 0.78 -19.02 20.94
CA ALA A 280 1.78 -17.97 20.79
C ALA A 280 2.83 -18.10 21.89
N ARG A 281 4.11 -18.18 21.51
CA ARG A 281 5.20 -18.22 22.48
C ARG A 281 5.57 -16.82 22.96
N PHE A 282 5.53 -15.85 22.06
CA PHE A 282 6.03 -14.51 22.32
C PHE A 282 4.90 -13.56 22.68
N GLU A 283 5.12 -12.79 23.74
CA GLU A 283 4.19 -11.76 24.17
C GLU A 283 4.32 -10.52 23.30
N SER A 284 3.18 -9.94 22.93
CA SER A 284 3.12 -8.67 22.23
C SER A 284 2.30 -7.66 23.00
N ASN A 285 2.68 -6.40 22.86
CA ASN A 285 2.19 -5.28 23.63
C ASN A 285 1.31 -4.37 22.79
N LYS A 286 0.53 -3.52 23.46
CA LYS A 286 -0.25 -2.47 22.80
C LYS A 286 0.67 -1.34 22.33
N VAL A 287 0.55 -0.97 21.06
CA VAL A 287 1.30 0.16 20.50
C VAL A 287 0.40 0.99 19.61
N ASN A 288 0.35 2.30 19.82
CA ASN A 288 -0.47 3.20 19.01
C ASN A 288 0.20 3.53 17.67
N LYS A 289 -0.46 4.31 16.80
CA LYS A 289 0.10 4.71 15.50
C LYS A 289 1.36 5.58 15.58
N ARG A 290 1.64 6.18 16.74
CA ARG A 290 2.83 7.02 17.02
C ARG A 290 3.95 6.23 17.70
N GLY A 291 3.79 4.93 17.91
CA GLY A 291 4.81 4.09 18.54
C GLY A 291 4.82 4.13 20.05
N LYS A 292 3.84 4.79 20.69
CA LYS A 292 3.74 4.79 22.15
C LYS A 292 3.27 3.41 22.61
N LEU A 293 4.11 2.77 23.42
CA LEU A 293 3.87 1.49 24.07
C LEU A 293 2.85 1.63 25.21
N GLY A 294 2.10 0.56 25.49
CA GLY A 294 1.09 0.48 26.54
C GLY A 294 -0.26 1.11 26.19
N ILE A 295 -0.42 1.69 25.00
CA ILE A 295 -1.68 2.27 24.49
C ILE A 295 -1.91 1.83 23.05
N GLY A 296 -3.16 1.56 22.68
CA GLY A 296 -3.55 1.25 21.30
C GLY A 296 -3.91 -0.22 21.12
N TYR A 297 -3.60 -0.77 19.95
CA TYR A 297 -3.93 -2.16 19.61
C TYR A 297 -2.76 -3.09 19.92
N ASN A 298 -3.07 -4.29 20.39
CA ASN A 298 -2.05 -5.33 20.58
C ASN A 298 -1.50 -5.77 19.22
N ARG A 299 -0.18 -5.79 19.09
CA ARG A 299 0.54 -6.09 17.85
C ARG A 299 0.69 -7.60 17.55
N VAL A 300 -0.32 -8.40 17.93
CA VAL A 300 -0.35 -9.86 17.74
C VAL A 300 -0.23 -10.29 16.27
N ASN A 301 -0.62 -9.43 15.33
CA ASN A 301 -0.62 -9.71 13.89
C ASN A 301 0.47 -8.97 13.12
N ASP A 302 1.48 -8.42 13.81
CA ASP A 302 2.61 -7.78 13.13
C ASP A 302 3.54 -8.82 12.47
N SER A 303 4.11 -8.42 11.35
CA SER A 303 4.90 -9.28 10.47
C SER A 303 6.09 -9.93 11.18
N GLU A 304 6.80 -9.15 11.98
CA GLU A 304 7.98 -9.56 12.73
C GLU A 304 7.60 -10.67 13.72
N LYS A 305 6.52 -10.49 14.49
CA LYS A 305 6.05 -11.50 15.44
C LYS A 305 5.75 -12.83 14.73
N LYS A 306 5.00 -12.80 13.62
CA LYS A 306 4.67 -14.02 12.86
C LYS A 306 5.91 -14.78 12.40
N ILE A 307 6.94 -14.07 11.95
CA ILE A 307 8.21 -14.67 11.52
C ILE A 307 8.92 -15.34 12.69
N PHE A 308 9.08 -14.64 13.82
CA PHE A 308 9.80 -15.20 14.98
C PHE A 308 9.05 -16.39 15.59
N GLU A 309 7.72 -16.34 15.69
CA GLU A 309 6.90 -17.49 16.10
C GLU A 309 7.14 -18.70 15.17
N ARG A 310 7.16 -18.48 13.85
CA ARG A 310 7.39 -19.54 12.87
C ARG A 310 8.78 -20.15 12.99
N ILE A 311 9.81 -19.32 13.12
CA ILE A 311 11.20 -19.76 13.25
C ILE A 311 11.39 -20.53 14.57
N HIS A 312 10.91 -19.99 15.70
CA HIS A 312 10.96 -20.66 17.00
C HIS A 312 10.33 -22.05 16.94
N LYS A 313 9.11 -22.17 16.38
CA LYS A 313 8.45 -23.45 16.21
C LYS A 313 9.27 -24.44 15.38
N LEU A 314 9.91 -23.99 14.31
CA LEU A 314 10.75 -24.85 13.47
C LEU A 314 12.05 -25.30 14.17
N ILE A 315 12.60 -24.46 15.05
CA ILE A 315 13.74 -24.82 15.91
C ILE A 315 13.31 -25.90 16.91
N GLU A 316 12.18 -25.71 17.61
CA GLU A 316 11.65 -26.70 18.56
C GLU A 316 11.33 -28.05 17.89
N GLU A 317 10.80 -28.00 16.67
CA GLU A 317 10.56 -29.18 15.84
C GLU A 317 11.85 -29.79 15.25
N LYS A 318 13.03 -29.22 15.53
CA LYS A 318 14.35 -29.63 15.01
C LYS A 318 14.41 -29.68 13.48
N LYS A 319 13.63 -28.83 12.80
CA LYS A 319 13.57 -28.73 11.33
C LYS A 319 14.56 -27.73 10.74
N ILE A 320 15.09 -26.86 11.60
CA ILE A 320 16.17 -25.90 11.31
C ILE A 320 17.10 -25.85 12.52
N LYS A 321 18.30 -25.30 12.31
CA LYS A 321 19.30 -25.13 13.36
C LYS A 321 18.82 -24.12 14.41
N ASP A 322 19.36 -24.24 15.62
CA ASP A 322 19.16 -23.34 16.77
C ASP A 322 20.33 -22.35 16.94
N ASN A 323 21.17 -22.22 15.92
CA ASN A 323 22.36 -21.37 15.92
C ASN A 323 22.60 -20.75 14.54
N GLY A 324 23.43 -19.70 14.49
CA GLY A 324 23.81 -19.00 13.27
C GLY A 324 23.21 -17.60 13.15
N GLU A 325 23.30 -17.00 11.96
CA GLU A 325 22.84 -15.62 11.73
C GLU A 325 21.42 -15.58 11.16
N LEU A 326 20.55 -14.80 11.79
CA LEU A 326 19.21 -14.46 11.31
C LEU A 326 19.19 -12.99 10.91
N VAL A 327 18.89 -12.69 9.65
CA VAL A 327 18.75 -11.31 9.18
C VAL A 327 17.30 -11.01 8.82
N LEU A 328 16.67 -10.10 9.56
CA LEU A 328 15.33 -9.58 9.33
C LEU A 328 15.39 -8.29 8.54
N TYR A 329 14.74 -8.26 7.39
CA TYR A 329 14.50 -7.10 6.55
C TYR A 329 13.07 -6.63 6.75
N SER A 330 12.86 -5.36 7.12
CA SER A 330 11.53 -4.78 7.29
C SER A 330 11.37 -3.48 6.50
N LYS A 331 10.17 -3.24 5.97
CA LYS A 331 9.88 -1.96 5.30
C LYS A 331 9.93 -0.79 6.29
N TRP A 332 9.34 -0.97 7.46
CA TRP A 332 9.40 -0.01 8.56
C TRP A 332 10.22 -0.59 9.69
N GLU A 333 10.99 0.26 10.35
CA GLU A 333 11.63 -0.07 11.61
C GLU A 333 10.61 -0.74 12.55
N PRO A 334 10.95 -1.87 13.18
CA PRO A 334 10.03 -2.55 14.08
C PRO A 334 9.52 -1.61 15.16
N CYS A 335 8.23 -1.73 15.49
CA CYS A 335 7.69 -0.98 16.63
C CYS A 335 8.26 -1.52 17.95
N PRO A 336 8.13 -0.81 19.09
CA PRO A 336 8.62 -1.28 20.37
C PRO A 336 8.12 -2.67 20.77
N SER A 337 6.86 -3.00 20.48
CA SER A 337 6.35 -4.36 20.73
C SER A 337 7.07 -5.42 19.89
N CYS A 338 7.45 -5.13 18.65
CA CYS A 338 8.17 -6.09 17.81
C CYS A 338 9.62 -6.27 18.30
N TYR A 339 10.27 -5.19 18.75
CA TYR A 339 11.57 -5.29 19.42
C TYR A 339 11.52 -6.13 20.69
N TYR A 340 10.46 -6.00 21.47
CA TYR A 340 10.27 -6.85 22.65
C TYR A 340 10.10 -8.34 22.30
N VAL A 341 9.39 -8.65 21.21
CA VAL A 341 9.32 -10.03 20.68
C VAL A 341 10.70 -10.53 20.25
N ILE A 342 11.48 -9.69 19.56
CA ILE A 342 12.85 -10.04 19.14
C ILE A 342 13.73 -10.32 20.37
N HIS A 343 13.61 -9.50 21.41
CA HIS A 343 14.34 -9.73 22.67
C HIS A 343 13.99 -11.08 23.29
N GLN A 344 12.71 -11.41 23.45
CA GLN A 344 12.29 -12.71 23.96
C GLN A 344 12.83 -13.88 23.11
N PHE A 345 12.89 -13.70 21.78
CA PHE A 345 13.47 -14.70 20.88
C PHE A 345 14.97 -14.89 21.15
N CYS A 346 15.74 -13.80 21.30
CA CYS A 346 17.17 -13.85 21.58
C CYS A 346 17.47 -14.51 22.94
N GLU A 347 16.65 -14.27 23.97
CA GLU A 347 16.79 -14.92 25.28
C GLU A 347 16.55 -16.43 25.20
N ILE A 348 15.56 -16.86 24.41
CA ILE A 348 15.24 -18.29 24.23
C ILE A 348 16.28 -18.98 23.35
N HIS A 349 16.82 -18.29 22.34
CA HIS A 349 17.77 -18.85 21.36
C HIS A 349 19.09 -18.06 21.36
N PRO A 350 19.91 -18.15 22.43
CA PRO A 350 21.10 -17.31 22.61
C PRO A 350 22.21 -17.55 21.58
N ASN A 351 22.16 -18.67 20.85
CA ASN A 351 23.14 -19.01 19.81
C ASN A 351 22.76 -18.45 18.41
N VAL A 352 21.63 -17.74 18.30
CA VAL A 352 21.18 -17.11 17.06
C VAL A 352 21.54 -15.62 17.08
N ASP A 353 22.44 -15.20 16.20
CA ASP A 353 22.80 -13.80 15.99
C ASP A 353 21.73 -13.09 15.16
N VAL A 354 20.89 -12.28 15.80
CA VAL A 354 19.78 -11.58 15.15
C VAL A 354 20.20 -10.19 14.69
N LYS A 355 19.98 -9.90 13.40
CA LYS A 355 20.19 -8.58 12.80
C LYS A 355 18.91 -8.05 12.18
N VAL A 356 18.63 -6.77 12.38
CA VAL A 356 17.45 -6.09 11.85
C VAL A 356 17.87 -4.97 10.91
N LYS A 357 17.33 -5.01 9.69
CA LYS A 357 17.59 -4.08 8.60
C LYS A 357 16.27 -3.45 8.16
N TYR A 358 16.14 -2.13 8.32
CA TYR A 358 14.89 -1.44 7.99
C TYR A 358 15.06 -0.33 6.96
N ILE A 359 14.01 -0.11 6.15
CA ILE A 359 14.02 0.92 5.09
C ILE A 359 13.65 2.28 5.66
N ASN A 360 12.48 2.38 6.30
CA ASN A 360 11.92 3.60 6.86
C ASN A 360 11.99 3.59 8.38
N THR A 361 12.23 4.75 9.00
CA THR A 361 12.15 4.90 10.46
C THR A 361 10.71 4.88 10.91
N TYR A 362 10.47 4.33 12.09
CA TYR A 362 9.17 4.35 12.74
C TYR A 362 9.01 5.67 13.52
N GLY A 363 7.88 6.35 13.34
CA GLY A 363 7.62 7.69 13.89
C GLY A 363 7.85 8.79 12.87
#